data_AF-A0A6G1CA06-F1
#
_entry.id   AF-A0A6G1CA06-F1
#
_cell.length_a   1.000
_cell.length_b   1.000
_cell.length_c   1.000
_cell.angle_alpha   90.00
_cell.angle_beta   90.00
_cell.angle_gamma   90.00
#
_symmetry.space_group_name_H-M   'P 1'
#
loop_
_entity.id
_entity.type
_entity.pdbx_description
1 polymer ?
#
loop_
_entity_poly.entity_id
_entity_poly.type
_entity_poly.pdbx_seq_one_letter_code
_entity_poly.pdbx_strand_id
1 'polypeptide(L)'
;MFCQLISDLRPVNAIIGGDNGAGLRVLGIGAVNTDMNNVYYVPGINANLVSVKQITADGMKIQIEGGVCTITRGSDGCVVGKAHMSGGVYEVEFLKVHLN
;
A
#
# COMPACT_ATOMS: atom_id res chain seq x y z
N MET A 1 -10.60 14.69 -0.66
CA MET A 1 -11.57 13.90 -1.44
C MET A 1 -10.81 13.23 -2.57
N PHE A 2 -10.38 11.99 -2.41
CA PHE A 2 -9.80 11.19 -3.50
C PHE A 2 -10.66 9.94 -3.67
N CYS A 3 -11.68 10.02 -4.52
CA CYS A 3 -12.33 8.84 -5.08
C CYS A 3 -11.50 8.38 -6.27
N GLN A 4 -10.50 7.52 -6.04
CA GLN A 4 -9.93 6.75 -7.14
C GLN A 4 -10.85 5.56 -7.41
N LEU A 5 -11.56 5.61 -8.53
CA LEU A 5 -12.47 4.56 -8.99
C LEU A 5 -11.66 3.28 -9.26
N ILE A 6 -12.00 2.18 -8.60
CA ILE A 6 -11.47 0.86 -8.95
C ILE A 6 -12.20 0.38 -10.21
N SER A 7 -11.46 0.18 -11.31
CA SER A 7 -11.95 -0.44 -12.55
C SER A 7 -11.78 -1.97 -12.51
N ASP A 8 -12.48 -2.69 -13.38
CA ASP A 8 -12.38 -4.14 -13.55
C ASP A 8 -12.52 -4.97 -12.25
N LEU A 9 -13.33 -4.47 -11.31
CA LEU A 9 -13.55 -5.10 -10.01
C LEU A 9 -14.17 -6.49 -10.17
N ARG A 10 -13.43 -7.52 -9.79
CA ARG A 10 -13.87 -8.91 -9.70
C ARG A 10 -14.14 -9.27 -8.24
N PRO A 11 -15.24 -9.96 -7.93
CA PRO A 11 -15.54 -10.36 -6.56
C PRO A 11 -14.51 -11.37 -6.04
N VAL A 12 -14.10 -11.19 -4.80
CA VAL A 12 -13.18 -12.08 -4.06
C VAL A 12 -13.71 -12.21 -2.64
N ASN A 13 -13.43 -13.31 -1.94
CA ASN A 13 -13.68 -13.43 -0.51
C ASN A 13 -12.42 -13.96 0.16
N ALA A 14 -11.58 -13.04 0.64
CA ALA A 14 -10.28 -13.36 1.23
C ALA A 14 -10.06 -12.55 2.51
N ILE A 15 -9.18 -13.05 3.39
CA ILE A 15 -8.67 -12.33 4.55
C ILE A 15 -7.19 -12.09 4.33
N ILE A 16 -6.77 -10.83 4.36
CA ILE A 16 -5.35 -10.45 4.26
C ILE A 16 -4.86 -10.11 5.67
N GLY A 17 -3.70 -10.64 6.06
CA GLY A 17 -3.10 -10.34 7.35
C GLY A 17 -2.85 -8.84 7.53
N GLY A 18 -3.42 -8.27 8.58
CA GLY A 18 -3.09 -6.94 9.09
C GLY A 18 -2.18 -7.07 10.32
N ASP A 19 -1.48 -5.98 10.65
CA ASP A 19 -0.52 -5.95 11.77
C ASP A 19 -1.18 -6.12 13.15
N ASN A 20 -2.51 -6.01 13.23
CA ASN A 20 -3.30 -6.22 14.45
C ASN A 20 -3.79 -7.67 14.66
N GLY A 21 -3.41 -8.61 13.80
CA GLY A 21 -3.80 -10.02 13.90
C GLY A 21 -5.25 -10.35 13.54
N ALA A 22 -6.13 -9.35 13.37
CA ALA A 22 -7.54 -9.57 13.03
C ALA A 22 -7.79 -9.80 11.53
N GLY A 23 -6.83 -9.40 10.68
CA GLY A 23 -6.95 -9.49 9.23
C GLY A 23 -8.00 -8.54 8.65
N LEU A 24 -7.92 -8.29 7.35
CA LEU A 24 -8.83 -7.43 6.60
C LEU A 24 -9.62 -8.24 5.60
N ARG A 25 -10.96 -8.13 5.66
CA ARG A 25 -11.85 -8.83 4.73
C ARG A 25 -11.91 -8.10 3.40
N VAL A 26 -11.40 -8.76 2.37
CA VAL A 26 -11.43 -8.29 1.00
C VAL A 26 -12.67 -8.84 0.30
N LEU A 27 -13.42 -7.95 -0.37
CA LEU A 27 -14.61 -8.31 -1.14
C LEU A 27 -14.42 -8.25 -2.66
N GLY A 28 -13.30 -7.71 -3.14
CA GLY A 28 -13.01 -7.69 -4.56
C GLY A 28 -11.57 -7.29 -4.89
N ILE A 29 -11.19 -7.49 -6.14
CA ILE A 29 -9.89 -7.13 -6.70
C ILE A 29 -10.10 -6.40 -8.04
N GLY A 30 -9.41 -5.30 -8.29
CA GLY A 30 -9.54 -4.55 -9.54
C GLY A 30 -8.26 -3.78 -9.88
N ALA A 31 -8.39 -2.79 -10.76
CA ALA A 31 -7.30 -1.89 -11.16
C ALA A 31 -7.61 -0.45 -10.74
N VAL A 32 -6.57 0.36 -10.55
CA VAL A 32 -6.68 1.81 -10.32
C VAL A 32 -5.95 2.52 -11.46
N ASN A 33 -6.52 3.64 -11.93
CA ASN A 33 -6.11 4.46 -13.09
C ASN A 33 -4.65 4.96 -13.12
N THR A 34 -3.78 4.51 -12.21
CA THR A 34 -2.35 4.86 -12.14
C THR A 34 -1.46 3.63 -12.36
N ASP A 35 -1.81 2.77 -13.33
CA ASP A 35 -1.11 1.52 -13.67
C ASP A 35 -1.01 0.51 -12.50
N MET A 36 -1.89 0.64 -11.50
CA MET A 36 -1.98 -0.28 -10.36
C MET A 36 -2.98 -1.39 -10.65
N ASN A 37 -2.49 -2.57 -11.04
CA ASN A 37 -3.30 -3.78 -11.16
C ASN A 37 -3.38 -4.54 -9.82
N ASN A 38 -4.40 -5.38 -9.66
CA ASN A 38 -4.58 -6.26 -8.48
C ASN A 38 -4.80 -5.55 -7.13
N VAL A 39 -5.54 -4.45 -7.12
CA VAL A 39 -5.88 -3.69 -5.92
C VAL A 39 -7.07 -4.31 -5.20
N TYR A 40 -6.92 -4.60 -3.91
CA TYR A 40 -7.97 -5.18 -3.09
C TYR A 40 -8.96 -4.13 -2.57
N TYR A 41 -10.26 -4.40 -2.75
CA TYR A 41 -11.33 -3.62 -2.15
C TYR A 41 -11.71 -4.18 -0.77
N VAL A 42 -11.51 -3.36 0.27
CA VAL A 42 -11.90 -3.66 1.65
C VAL A 42 -12.98 -2.65 2.07
N PRO A 43 -14.23 -3.09 2.33
CA PRO A 43 -15.30 -2.21 2.77
C PRO A 43 -14.95 -1.51 4.08
N GLY A 44 -15.26 -0.21 4.17
CA GLY A 44 -15.04 0.59 5.38
C GLY A 44 -13.61 1.13 5.54
N ILE A 45 -12.68 0.77 4.67
CA ILE A 45 -11.36 1.40 4.60
C ILE A 45 -11.40 2.48 3.52
N ASN A 46 -11.22 3.73 3.93
CA ASN A 46 -11.20 4.90 3.03
C ASN A 46 -9.77 5.29 2.62
N ALA A 47 -8.82 4.36 2.70
CA ALA A 47 -7.40 4.56 2.43
C ALA A 47 -6.83 3.40 1.60
N ASN A 48 -5.80 3.68 0.80
CA ASN A 48 -5.06 2.64 0.11
C ASN A 48 -4.07 2.00 1.08
N LEU A 49 -4.07 0.67 1.16
CA LEU A 49 -3.09 -0.08 1.92
C LEU A 49 -2.03 -0.64 0.98
N VAL A 50 -0.76 -0.39 1.32
CA VAL A 50 0.38 -0.91 0.57
C VAL A 50 1.12 -1.91 1.44
N SER A 51 1.32 -3.13 0.93
CA SER A 51 2.02 -4.16 1.68
C SER A 51 3.53 -3.89 1.70
N VAL A 52 4.10 -3.83 2.91
CA VAL A 52 5.57 -3.78 3.10
C VAL A 52 6.27 -4.92 2.38
N LYS A 53 5.68 -6.13 2.40
CA LYS A 53 6.27 -7.31 1.74
C LYS A 53 6.30 -7.17 0.22
N GLN A 54 5.30 -6.53 -0.39
CA GLN A 54 5.29 -6.27 -1.83
C GLN A 54 6.34 -5.21 -2.18
N ILE A 55 6.41 -4.12 -1.41
CA ILE A 55 7.44 -3.08 -1.57
C ILE A 55 8.85 -3.70 -1.50
N THR A 56 9.13 -4.54 -0.51
CA THR A 56 10.48 -5.12 -0.36
C THR A 56 10.80 -6.19 -1.40
N ALA A 57 9.79 -6.89 -1.94
CA ALA A 57 9.98 -7.83 -3.05
C ALA A 57 10.39 -7.12 -4.35
N ASP A 58 9.94 -5.88 -4.57
CA ASP A 58 10.29 -5.06 -5.73
C ASP A 58 11.66 -4.33 -5.57
N GLY A 59 12.50 -4.79 -4.63
CA GLY A 59 13.85 -4.27 -4.44
C GLY A 59 13.92 -2.91 -3.73
N MET A 60 12.83 -2.46 -3.11
CA MET A 60 12.84 -1.29 -2.24
C MET A 60 13.23 -1.67 -0.80
N LYS A 61 13.84 -0.72 -0.09
CA LYS A 61 14.22 -0.82 1.32
C LYS A 61 13.32 0.09 2.14
N ILE A 62 12.90 -0.38 3.30
CA ILE A 62 12.10 0.40 4.25
C ILE A 62 12.93 0.63 5.51
N GLN A 63 13.06 1.88 5.92
CA GLN A 63 13.64 2.28 7.20
C GLN A 63 12.57 2.99 8.01
N ILE A 64 12.37 2.55 9.27
CA ILE A 64 11.47 3.18 10.21
C ILE A 64 12.30 3.65 11.40
N GLU A 65 12.34 4.97 11.63
CA GLU A 65 13.12 5.58 12.69
C GLU A 65 12.48 6.90 13.12
N GLY A 66 12.40 7.17 14.43
CA GLY A 66 11.90 8.43 14.96
C GLY A 66 10.45 8.78 14.54
N GLY A 67 9.61 7.78 14.27
CA GLY A 67 8.24 7.99 13.77
C GLY A 67 8.17 8.37 12.28
N VAL A 68 9.28 8.28 11.54
CA VAL A 68 9.34 8.48 10.10
C VAL A 68 9.64 7.15 9.43
N CYS A 69 8.91 6.86 8.35
CA CYS A 69 9.19 5.76 7.46
C CYS A 69 9.72 6.31 6.13
N THR A 70 10.91 5.86 5.74
CA THR A 70 11.55 6.21 4.46
C THR A 70 11.65 4.98 3.59
N ILE A 71 11.21 5.10 2.34
CA ILE A 71 11.24 4.05 1.34
C ILE A 71 12.25 4.43 0.27
N THR A 72 13.26 3.58 0.08
CA THR A 72 14.40 3.84 -0.78
C THR A 72 14.52 2.75 -1.83
N ARG A 73 14.73 3.11 -3.10
CA ARG A 73 15.00 2.14 -4.15
C ARG A 73 16.39 1.52 -3.93
N GLY A 74 16.46 0.20 -3.88
CA GLY A 74 17.70 -0.51 -3.57
C GLY A 74 18.80 -0.37 -4.61
N SER A 75 18.45 -0.09 -5.87
CA SER A 75 19.40 -0.01 -6.99
C SER A 75 20.28 1.26 -6.97
N ASP A 76 19.72 2.40 -6.58
CA ASP A 76 20.36 3.72 -6.69
C ASP A 76 20.34 4.50 -5.36
N GLY A 77 19.66 4.00 -4.33
CA GLY A 77 19.52 4.70 -3.06
C GLY A 77 18.57 5.90 -3.12
N CYS A 78 17.81 6.09 -4.21
CA CYS A 78 16.87 7.21 -4.31
C CYS A 78 15.68 7.00 -3.37
N VAL A 79 15.31 8.07 -2.65
CA VAL A 79 14.07 8.09 -1.86
C VAL A 79 12.88 8.12 -2.82
N VAL A 80 12.06 7.08 -2.75
CA VAL A 80 10.87 6.91 -3.58
C VAL A 80 9.58 7.01 -2.78
N GLY A 81 9.64 6.99 -1.45
CA GLY A 81 8.48 7.23 -0.61
C GLY A 81 8.83 7.74 0.78
N LYS A 82 7.85 8.40 1.40
CA LYS A 82 7.88 8.81 2.80
C LYS A 82 6.52 8.61 3.44
N ALA A 83 6.54 8.28 4.72
CA ALA A 83 5.37 8.20 5.57
C ALA A 83 5.73 8.66 6.99
N HIS A 84 4.73 9.12 7.74
CA HIS A 84 4.90 9.51 9.14
C HIS A 84 3.93 8.75 10.03
N MET A 85 4.31 8.58 11.29
CA MET A 85 3.46 7.93 12.28
C MET A 85 2.30 8.86 12.68
N SER A 86 1.08 8.35 12.55
CA SER A 86 -0.16 9.01 12.97
C SER A 86 -1.10 7.94 13.53
N GLY A 87 -1.60 8.13 14.75
CA GLY A 87 -2.58 7.22 15.34
C GLY A 87 -2.15 5.74 15.45
N GLY A 88 -0.84 5.44 15.51
CA GLY A 88 -0.32 4.07 15.59
C GLY A 88 -0.10 3.38 14.24
N VAL A 89 -0.34 4.07 13.12
CA VAL A 89 -0.04 3.61 11.76
C VAL A 89 0.90 4.58 11.05
N TYR A 90 1.47 4.17 9.92
CA TYR A 90 2.25 5.07 9.06
C TYR A 90 1.38 5.56 7.90
N GLU A 91 1.07 6.85 7.90
CA GLU A 91 0.35 7.52 6.82
C GLU A 91 1.35 7.90 5.72
N VAL A 92 1.12 7.37 4.51
CA VAL A 92 2.00 7.59 3.36
C VAL A 92 1.76 8.98 2.78
N GLU A 93 2.80 9.81 2.78
CA GLU A 93 2.80 11.15 2.18
C GLU A 93 2.92 11.05 0.66
N PHE A 94 3.87 10.24 0.20
CA PHE A 94 4.02 9.88 -1.19
C PHE A 94 4.72 8.52 -1.33
N LEU A 95 4.40 7.82 -2.41
CA LEU A 95 5.10 6.62 -2.82
C LEU A 95 5.14 6.57 -4.35
N LYS A 96 6.35 6.54 -4.91
CA LYS A 96 6.61 6.44 -6.35
C LYS A 96 7.08 5.04 -6.65
N VAL A 97 6.13 4.17 -6.95
CA VAL A 97 6.40 2.84 -7.48
C VAL A 97 6.24 2.87 -9.00
N HIS A 98 7.25 2.43 -9.73
CA HIS A 98 7.02 1.96 -11.10
C HIS A 98 6.49 0.55 -10.95
N LEU A 99 5.20 0.37 -11.20
CA LEU A 99 4.61 -0.95 -11.29
C LEU A 99 4.80 -1.39 -12.73
N ASN A 100 5.48 -2.51 -12.91
CA ASN A 100 5.69 -3.12 -14.23
C ASN A 100 4.38 -3.67 -14.81
#